data_AF-A0A355X7N7-F1
#
_entry.id   AF-A0A355X7N7-F1
#
_cell.length_a   1.000
_cell.length_b   1.000
_cell.length_c   1.000
_cell.angle_alpha   90.00
_cell.angle_beta   90.00
_cell.angle_gamma   90.00
#
_symmetry.space_group_name_H-M   'P 1'
#
loop_
_entity.id
_entity.type
_entity.pdbx_description
1 polymer ?
#
loop_
_entity_poly.entity_id
_entity_poly.type
_entity_poly.pdbx_seq_one_letter_code
_entity_poly.pdbx_strand_id
1 'polypeptide(L)'
;MLKSEQCSRISSAPILITGSGSEGRMDLADLSREGHRQRLREQYLSGGMDNAPDHHLLELFLSIVIPRRDVKELSYDLINQFGSLEGVLNAEPQDLMNVKGVGESTAVAISSIKKLNDRVIHNRNKNITHIITIEDAKKYFINELCNETVEKIVQVNTKNNGKIINKHIVGSGTANCCDVDVERILQNAMRDKSAYVFLAHNHPDGEAYASANDIDFTFRLKRIMDSMTFKFVDHIIVAGEQAEPIIHTELFEKYFKEKKS
;
A
#
# COMPACT_ATOMS: atom_id res chain seq x y z
N MET A 1 67.90 -52.97 -5.23
CA MET A 1 68.16 -52.99 -3.77
C MET A 1 66.95 -52.37 -3.09
N LEU A 2 65.92 -53.13 -2.70
CA LEU A 2 65.82 -53.94 -1.46
C LEU A 2 66.18 -53.05 -0.26
N LYS A 3 65.30 -52.71 0.68
CA LYS A 3 64.44 -53.53 1.56
C LYS A 3 63.27 -52.63 2.06
N SER A 4 61.98 -53.00 2.05
CA SER A 4 61.25 -53.97 2.88
C SER A 4 61.40 -53.76 4.39
N GLU A 5 60.31 -53.39 5.08
CA GLU A 5 59.91 -54.06 6.33
C GLU A 5 58.41 -53.82 6.65
N GLN A 6 57.65 -54.91 6.60
CA GLN A 6 56.38 -55.12 7.28
C GLN A 6 56.67 -55.70 8.67
N CYS A 7 55.91 -55.29 9.68
CA CYS A 7 55.39 -56.08 10.82
C CYS A 7 54.91 -55.07 11.90
N SER A 8 53.91 -55.28 12.73
CA SER A 8 52.99 -56.40 12.98
C SER A 8 51.88 -55.86 13.89
N ARG A 9 50.76 -56.59 13.92
CA ARG A 9 49.57 -56.33 14.73
C ARG A 9 49.89 -56.39 16.23
N ILE A 10 49.34 -55.45 17.00
CA ILE A 10 48.87 -55.73 18.37
C ILE A 10 47.44 -55.20 18.51
N SER A 11 46.60 -56.11 19.00
CA SER A 11 45.20 -55.98 19.35
C SER A 11 45.05 -55.31 20.71
N SER A 12 44.16 -54.31 20.81
CA SER A 12 43.40 -54.03 22.03
C SER A 12 42.19 -53.14 21.72
N ALA A 13 41.00 -53.63 22.09
CA ALA A 13 39.72 -52.93 21.97
C ALA A 13 39.54 -51.88 23.11
N PRO A 14 38.37 -51.23 23.19
CA PRO A 14 38.13 -49.82 22.91
C PRO A 14 38.27 -48.90 24.13
N ILE A 15 38.61 -47.63 23.91
CA ILE A 15 38.36 -46.58 24.91
C ILE A 15 36.94 -46.06 24.67
N LEU A 16 36.02 -46.46 25.56
CA LEU A 16 34.74 -45.79 25.73
C LEU A 16 35.02 -44.35 26.20
N ILE A 17 34.77 -43.37 25.34
CA ILE A 17 34.49 -42.01 25.79
C ILE A 17 33.01 -41.78 25.57
N THR A 18 32.27 -41.98 26.66
CA THR A 18 30.92 -41.44 26.84
C THR A 18 31.02 -39.93 26.85
N GLY A 19 30.59 -39.29 25.76
CA GLY A 19 30.56 -37.84 25.62
C GLY A 19 29.31 -37.45 24.86
N SER A 20 28.24 -37.21 25.60
CA SER A 20 27.01 -36.55 25.16
C SER A 20 27.33 -35.12 24.72
N GLY A 21 27.47 -34.91 23.41
CA GLY A 21 27.59 -33.60 22.80
C GLY A 21 26.79 -33.58 21.51
N SER A 22 25.52 -33.19 21.61
CA SER A 22 24.68 -32.85 20.46
C SER A 22 25.16 -31.52 19.87
N GLU A 23 26.33 -31.51 19.25
CA GLU A 23 26.65 -30.46 18.28
C GLU A 23 25.81 -30.76 17.04
N GLY A 24 24.85 -29.86 16.80
CA GLY A 24 23.91 -29.96 15.69
C GLY A 24 24.64 -30.11 14.37
N ARG A 25 24.63 -31.33 13.82
CA ARG A 25 24.88 -31.55 12.40
C ARG A 25 23.78 -30.83 11.63
N MET A 26 24.08 -29.64 11.11
CA MET A 26 23.26 -29.01 10.08
C MET A 26 23.16 -30.00 8.93
N ASP A 27 21.94 -30.48 8.67
CA ASP A 27 21.71 -31.52 7.68
C ASP A 27 22.13 -31.00 6.30
N LEU A 28 22.89 -31.79 5.53
CA LEU A 28 23.36 -31.37 4.19
C LEU A 28 22.17 -31.15 3.23
N ALA A 29 21.02 -31.76 3.52
CA ALA A 29 19.75 -31.49 2.85
C ALA A 29 19.22 -30.08 3.12
N ASP A 30 19.53 -29.50 4.29
CA ASP A 30 19.16 -28.15 4.68
C ASP A 30 19.94 -27.11 3.83
N LEU A 31 21.23 -27.33 3.58
CA LEU A 31 22.04 -26.48 2.69
C LEU A 31 21.66 -26.59 1.19
N SER A 32 20.74 -27.48 0.82
CA SER A 32 20.28 -27.63 -0.56
C SER A 32 19.41 -26.46 -1.03
N ARG A 33 19.30 -26.25 -2.35
CA ARG A 33 18.42 -25.23 -2.94
C ARG A 33 16.96 -25.42 -2.57
N GLU A 34 16.53 -26.66 -2.34
CA GLU A 34 15.19 -26.97 -1.87
C GLU A 34 15.02 -26.57 -0.40
N GLY A 35 16.03 -26.87 0.44
CA GLY A 35 16.08 -26.42 1.83
C GLY A 35 16.05 -24.89 1.96
N HIS A 36 16.78 -24.17 1.09
CA HIS A 36 16.73 -22.70 1.05
C HIS A 36 15.33 -22.16 0.71
N ARG A 37 14.69 -22.72 -0.32
CA ARG A 37 13.32 -22.33 -0.69
C ARG A 37 12.31 -22.64 0.42
N GLN A 38 12.47 -23.76 1.10
CA GLN A 38 11.63 -24.13 2.23
C GLN A 38 11.80 -23.13 3.38
N ARG A 39 13.04 -22.78 3.75
CA ARG A 39 13.32 -21.76 4.78
C ARG A 39 12.73 -20.40 4.44
N LEU A 40 12.82 -19.94 3.20
CA LEU A 40 12.21 -18.67 2.77
C LEU A 40 10.69 -18.67 3.01
N ARG A 41 10.01 -19.78 2.71
CA ARG A 41 8.56 -19.92 2.96
C ARG A 41 8.24 -19.99 4.45
N GLU A 42 9.02 -20.74 5.23
CA GLU A 42 8.85 -20.83 6.69
C GLU A 42 9.09 -19.48 7.38
N GLN A 43 10.08 -18.72 6.92
CA GLN A 43 10.33 -17.37 7.41
C GLN A 43 9.17 -16.42 7.08
N TYR A 44 8.61 -16.50 5.87
CA TYR A 44 7.42 -15.72 5.51
C TYR A 44 6.21 -16.09 6.38
N LEU A 45 5.93 -17.39 6.55
CA LEU A 45 4.79 -17.88 7.32
C LEU A 45 4.89 -17.57 8.83
N SER A 46 6.11 -17.42 9.35
CA SER A 46 6.34 -17.02 10.74
C SER A 46 6.36 -15.51 10.97
N GLY A 47 6.08 -14.70 9.94
CA GLY A 47 6.10 -13.22 10.02
C GLY A 47 7.51 -12.62 9.99
N GLY A 48 8.55 -13.44 9.78
CA GLY A 48 9.94 -13.01 9.76
C GLY A 48 10.37 -12.20 8.53
N MET A 49 9.42 -11.82 7.65
CA MET A 49 9.68 -11.03 6.45
C MET A 49 9.15 -9.59 6.52
N ASP A 50 8.42 -9.20 7.56
CA ASP A 50 7.86 -7.83 7.68
C ASP A 50 8.95 -6.75 7.69
N ASN A 51 10.15 -7.09 8.18
CA ASN A 51 11.33 -6.22 8.19
C ASN A 51 12.45 -6.72 7.27
N ALA A 52 12.15 -7.66 6.37
CA ALA A 52 13.16 -8.17 5.44
C ALA A 52 13.51 -7.11 4.38
N PRO A 53 14.77 -7.05 3.93
CA PRO A 53 15.12 -6.20 2.81
C PRO A 53 14.30 -6.53 1.56
N ASP A 54 13.95 -5.52 0.77
CA ASP A 54 13.19 -5.62 -0.49
C ASP A 54 13.63 -6.77 -1.41
N HIS A 55 14.94 -6.94 -1.62
CA HIS A 55 15.49 -8.01 -2.48
C HIS A 55 15.16 -9.41 -1.96
N HIS A 56 14.97 -9.57 -0.65
CA HIS A 56 14.68 -10.85 -0.02
C HIS A 56 13.21 -11.24 -0.23
N LEU A 57 12.29 -10.27 -0.13
CA LEU A 57 10.89 -10.49 -0.48
C LEU A 57 10.73 -10.78 -1.98
N LEU A 58 11.48 -10.06 -2.81
CA LEU A 58 11.52 -10.30 -4.26
C LEU A 58 12.12 -11.68 -4.59
N GLU A 59 13.17 -12.12 -3.87
CA GLU A 59 13.75 -13.46 -4.02
C GLU A 59 12.72 -14.55 -3.74
N LEU A 60 11.96 -14.44 -2.64
CA LEU A 60 10.89 -15.38 -2.32
C LEU A 60 9.86 -15.43 -3.46
N PHE A 61 9.37 -14.29 -3.92
CA PHE A 61 8.41 -14.22 -5.03
C PHE A 61 8.96 -14.88 -6.31
N LEU A 62 10.18 -14.50 -6.73
CA LEU A 62 10.82 -15.08 -7.91
C LEU A 62 11.07 -16.58 -7.77
N SER A 63 11.31 -17.07 -6.56
CA SER A 63 11.50 -18.51 -6.33
C SER A 63 10.22 -19.29 -6.62
N ILE A 64 9.05 -18.69 -6.39
CA ILE A 64 7.75 -19.28 -6.70
C ILE A 64 7.52 -19.26 -8.23
N VAL A 65 7.84 -18.14 -8.88
CA VAL A 65 7.61 -17.92 -10.32
C VAL A 65 8.58 -18.72 -11.20
N ILE A 66 9.85 -18.80 -10.81
CA ILE A 66 10.92 -19.46 -11.58
C ILE A 66 11.35 -20.74 -10.83
N PRO A 67 10.75 -21.90 -11.14
CA PRO A 67 11.09 -23.14 -10.45
C PRO A 67 12.52 -23.59 -10.76
N ARG A 68 13.17 -24.23 -9.77
CA ARG A 68 14.49 -24.89 -9.90
C ARG A 68 15.66 -24.00 -10.34
N ARG A 69 15.51 -22.68 -10.21
CA ARG A 69 16.58 -21.69 -10.40
C ARG A 69 16.90 -20.99 -9.09
N ASP A 70 18.16 -20.59 -8.94
CA ASP A 70 18.61 -19.67 -7.91
C ASP A 70 18.33 -18.26 -8.43
N VAL A 71 17.50 -17.55 -7.69
CA VAL A 71 16.94 -16.25 -8.08
C VAL A 71 17.48 -15.14 -7.19
N LYS A 72 18.44 -15.44 -6.30
CA LYS A 72 19.03 -14.46 -5.40
C LYS A 72 19.79 -13.38 -6.16
N GLU A 73 20.66 -13.76 -7.09
CA GLU A 73 21.34 -12.77 -7.96
C GLU A 73 20.33 -11.99 -8.80
N LEU A 74 19.28 -12.67 -9.29
CA LEU A 74 18.26 -12.04 -10.11
C LEU A 74 17.45 -10.98 -9.36
N SER A 75 17.17 -11.18 -8.06
CA SER A 75 16.48 -10.17 -7.25
C SER A 75 17.33 -8.92 -7.04
N TYR A 76 18.65 -9.09 -6.86
CA TYR A 76 19.58 -7.94 -6.83
C TYR A 76 19.68 -7.24 -8.19
N ASP A 77 19.83 -7.99 -9.29
CA ASP A 77 19.93 -7.42 -10.63
C ASP A 77 18.71 -6.55 -10.97
N LEU A 78 17.51 -7.03 -10.62
CA LEU A 78 16.27 -6.28 -10.78
C LEU A 78 16.26 -4.99 -9.95
N ILE A 79 16.58 -5.05 -8.65
CA ILE A 79 16.61 -3.85 -7.82
C ILE A 79 17.68 -2.86 -8.29
N ASN A 80 18.87 -3.34 -8.67
CA ASN A 80 19.94 -2.48 -9.17
C ASN A 80 19.56 -1.79 -10.47
N GLN A 81 18.84 -2.48 -11.38
CA GLN A 81 18.43 -1.92 -12.65
C GLN A 81 17.27 -0.92 -12.53
N PHE A 82 16.32 -1.16 -11.62
CA PHE A 82 15.11 -0.32 -11.47
C PHE A 82 15.14 0.58 -10.22
N GLY A 83 16.21 0.54 -9.44
CA GLY A 83 16.49 1.40 -8.28
C GLY A 83 15.85 0.97 -6.96
N SER A 84 14.65 0.38 -6.99
CA SER A 84 13.91 -0.04 -5.79
C SER A 84 12.92 -1.16 -6.10
N LEU A 85 12.32 -1.78 -5.07
CA LEU A 85 11.23 -2.74 -5.27
C LEU A 85 10.03 -2.10 -5.98
N GLU A 86 9.69 -0.87 -5.61
CA GLU A 86 8.66 -0.09 -6.28
C GLU A 86 8.98 0.08 -7.77
N GLY A 87 10.24 0.42 -8.10
CA GLY A 87 10.71 0.53 -9.48
C GLY A 87 10.52 -0.78 -10.26
N VAL A 88 10.86 -1.92 -9.65
CA VAL A 88 10.66 -3.24 -10.26
C VAL A 88 9.17 -3.54 -10.52
N LEU A 89 8.29 -3.26 -9.55
CA LEU A 89 6.85 -3.53 -9.67
C LEU A 89 6.14 -2.59 -10.66
N ASN A 90 6.69 -1.40 -10.88
CA ASN A 90 6.16 -0.39 -11.79
C ASN A 90 6.75 -0.44 -13.22
N ALA A 91 7.81 -1.22 -13.45
CA ALA A 91 8.46 -1.34 -14.75
C ALA A 91 7.56 -1.95 -15.83
N GLU A 92 7.73 -1.50 -17.08
CA GLU A 92 7.05 -2.11 -18.22
C GLU A 92 7.55 -3.55 -18.44
N PRO A 93 6.68 -4.50 -18.84
CA PRO A 93 7.08 -5.89 -19.04
C PRO A 93 8.24 -6.07 -20.04
N GLN A 94 8.31 -5.22 -21.07
CA GLN A 94 9.39 -5.22 -22.06
C GLN A 94 10.74 -4.88 -21.43
N ASP A 95 10.77 -3.93 -20.49
CA ASP A 95 12.00 -3.53 -19.81
C ASP A 95 12.47 -4.60 -18.83
N LEU A 96 11.53 -5.25 -18.13
CA LEU A 96 11.83 -6.39 -17.26
C LEU A 96 12.50 -7.53 -18.02
N MET A 97 12.04 -7.83 -19.24
CA MET A 97 12.61 -8.89 -20.09
C MET A 97 14.05 -8.58 -20.56
N ASN A 98 14.53 -7.33 -20.46
CA ASN A 98 15.92 -7.01 -20.75
C ASN A 98 16.89 -7.49 -19.66
N VAL A 99 16.38 -7.85 -18.48
CA VAL A 99 17.19 -8.39 -17.37
C VAL A 99 17.48 -9.87 -17.62
N LYS A 100 18.76 -10.25 -17.60
CA LYS A 100 19.20 -11.62 -17.88
C LYS A 100 18.56 -12.61 -16.92
N GLY A 101 17.65 -13.42 -17.45
CA GLY A 101 16.96 -14.46 -16.70
C GLY A 101 15.53 -14.15 -16.32
N VAL A 102 15.03 -12.97 -16.69
CA VAL A 102 13.60 -12.67 -16.75
C VAL A 102 13.08 -13.06 -18.12
N GLY A 103 12.30 -14.13 -18.18
CA GLY A 103 11.51 -14.46 -19.37
C GLY A 103 10.14 -13.80 -19.35
N GLU A 104 9.38 -13.98 -20.42
CA GLU A 104 8.01 -13.46 -20.56
C GLU A 104 7.13 -13.77 -19.34
N SER A 105 7.10 -15.04 -18.90
CA SER A 105 6.27 -15.46 -17.75
C SER A 105 6.65 -14.76 -16.45
N THR A 106 7.94 -14.49 -16.23
CA THR A 106 8.42 -13.75 -15.05
C THR A 106 8.04 -12.29 -15.13
N ALA A 107 8.24 -11.65 -16.29
CA ALA A 107 7.86 -10.25 -16.51
C ALA A 107 6.34 -10.04 -16.34
N VAL A 108 5.53 -10.96 -16.86
CA VAL A 108 4.07 -10.96 -16.65
C VAL A 108 3.74 -11.14 -15.17
N ALA A 109 4.38 -12.07 -14.47
CA ALA A 109 4.13 -12.30 -13.05
C ALA A 109 4.43 -11.04 -12.20
N ILE A 110 5.59 -10.42 -12.39
CA ILE A 110 5.98 -9.18 -11.69
C ILE A 110 4.96 -8.06 -11.99
N SER A 111 4.75 -7.73 -13.25
CA SER A 111 3.85 -6.62 -13.65
C SER A 111 2.37 -6.87 -13.30
N SER A 112 1.95 -8.13 -13.15
CA SER A 112 0.60 -8.46 -12.71
C SER A 112 0.30 -8.00 -11.28
N ILE A 113 1.31 -7.92 -10.40
CA ILE A 113 1.15 -7.47 -9.01
C ILE A 113 0.56 -6.07 -8.98
N LYS A 114 1.12 -5.14 -9.76
CA LYS A 114 0.61 -3.77 -9.89
C LYS A 114 -0.84 -3.76 -10.35
N LYS A 115 -1.16 -4.47 -11.45
CA LYS A 115 -2.53 -4.53 -11.98
C LYS A 115 -3.53 -5.12 -11.00
N LEU A 116 -3.14 -6.13 -10.23
CA LEU A 116 -3.97 -6.72 -9.18
C LEU A 116 -4.18 -5.75 -8.04
N ASN A 117 -3.12 -5.08 -7.58
CA ASN A 117 -3.21 -4.07 -6.53
C ASN A 117 -4.08 -2.89 -6.97
N ASP A 118 -3.87 -2.36 -8.17
CA ASP A 118 -4.70 -1.32 -8.79
C ASP A 118 -6.16 -1.78 -8.80
N ARG A 119 -6.44 -3.02 -9.24
CA ARG A 119 -7.81 -3.56 -9.25
C ARG A 119 -8.41 -3.64 -7.86
N VAL A 120 -7.64 -4.02 -6.83
CA VAL A 120 -8.10 -4.06 -5.44
C VAL A 120 -8.42 -2.65 -4.96
N ILE A 121 -7.50 -1.70 -5.15
CA ILE A 121 -7.64 -0.28 -4.78
C ILE A 121 -8.91 0.30 -5.41
N HIS A 122 -9.08 0.15 -6.72
CA HIS A 122 -10.25 0.67 -7.45
C HIS A 122 -11.57 -0.02 -7.09
N ASN A 123 -11.55 -1.16 -6.39
CA ASN A 123 -12.75 -1.88 -5.96
C ASN A 123 -13.09 -1.69 -4.48
N ARG A 124 -12.28 -0.99 -3.67
CA ARG A 124 -12.48 -0.88 -2.21
C ARG A 124 -13.87 -0.33 -1.84
N ASN A 125 -14.40 0.60 -2.64
CA ASN A 125 -15.72 1.17 -2.44
C ASN A 125 -16.86 0.49 -3.23
N LYS A 126 -16.59 -0.57 -3.99
CA LYS A 126 -17.56 -1.19 -4.92
C LYS A 126 -18.87 -1.62 -4.25
N ASN A 127 -18.79 -2.11 -3.02
CA ASN A 127 -19.94 -2.61 -2.27
C ASN A 127 -20.44 -1.61 -1.22
N ILE A 128 -19.79 -0.45 -1.07
CA ILE A 128 -20.23 0.58 -0.14
C ILE A 128 -21.32 1.38 -0.84
N THR A 129 -22.54 1.25 -0.34
CA THR A 129 -23.73 1.88 -0.93
C THR A 129 -24.28 3.02 -0.09
N HIS A 130 -23.82 3.17 1.15
CA HIS A 130 -24.31 4.16 2.11
C HIS A 130 -23.16 4.79 2.89
N ILE A 131 -23.31 6.08 3.18
CA ILE A 131 -22.53 6.84 4.15
C ILE A 131 -23.55 7.44 5.11
N ILE A 132 -23.56 6.97 6.36
CA ILE A 132 -24.55 7.37 7.37
C ILE A 132 -23.88 8.21 8.46
N THR A 133 -22.64 7.86 8.81
CA THR A 133 -21.84 8.52 9.84
C THR A 133 -20.60 9.20 9.25
N ILE A 134 -19.98 10.10 10.03
CA ILE A 134 -18.70 10.69 9.64
C ILE A 134 -17.59 9.64 9.52
N GLU A 135 -17.68 8.56 10.32
CA GLU A 135 -16.71 7.46 10.27
C GLU A 135 -16.88 6.62 8.99
N ASP A 136 -18.12 6.43 8.51
CA ASP A 136 -18.36 5.82 7.20
C ASP A 136 -17.76 6.70 6.08
N ALA A 137 -17.90 8.01 6.19
CA ALA A 137 -17.35 8.96 5.23
C ALA A 137 -15.81 8.88 5.23
N LYS A 138 -15.17 8.92 6.41
CA LYS A 138 -13.71 8.74 6.55
C LYS A 138 -13.24 7.45 5.87
N LYS A 139 -13.85 6.31 6.18
CA LYS A 139 -13.50 5.02 5.55
C LYS A 139 -13.69 5.03 4.05
N TYR A 140 -14.81 5.59 3.57
CA TYR A 140 -15.07 5.72 2.14
C TYR A 140 -14.00 6.55 1.43
N PHE A 141 -13.62 7.71 1.99
CA PHE A 141 -12.64 8.59 1.39
C PHE A 141 -11.21 8.08 1.53
N ILE A 142 -10.84 7.40 2.62
CA ILE A 142 -9.56 6.67 2.73
C ILE A 142 -9.44 5.67 1.58
N ASN A 143 -10.46 4.83 1.39
CA ASN A 143 -10.47 3.86 0.29
C ASN A 143 -10.30 4.49 -1.10
N GLU A 144 -10.84 5.69 -1.29
CA GLU A 144 -10.81 6.42 -2.57
C GLU A 144 -9.49 7.17 -2.80
N LEU A 145 -8.88 7.72 -1.75
CA LEU A 145 -7.84 8.74 -1.87
C LEU A 145 -6.47 8.35 -1.27
N CYS A 146 -6.38 7.28 -0.47
CA CYS A 146 -5.15 6.93 0.26
C CYS A 146 -3.90 6.68 -0.61
N ASN A 147 -4.08 6.26 -1.87
CA ASN A 147 -2.97 5.94 -2.79
C ASN A 147 -2.79 6.98 -3.90
N GLU A 148 -3.50 8.12 -3.83
CA GLU A 148 -3.37 9.16 -4.83
C GLU A 148 -2.08 9.95 -4.59
N THR A 149 -1.23 10.01 -5.63
CA THR A 149 0.10 10.66 -5.58
C THR A 149 0.06 12.15 -5.91
N VAL A 150 -1.11 12.65 -6.31
CA VAL A 150 -1.39 14.07 -6.56
C VAL A 150 -2.60 14.48 -5.74
N GLU A 151 -2.69 15.76 -5.35
CA GLU A 151 -3.89 16.27 -4.68
C GLU A 151 -5.10 16.12 -5.60
N LYS A 152 -6.16 15.54 -5.05
CA LYS A 152 -7.40 15.23 -5.72
C LYS A 152 -8.56 15.48 -4.78
N ILE A 153 -9.56 16.18 -5.30
CA ILE A 153 -10.70 16.65 -4.52
C ILE A 153 -11.94 15.95 -5.03
N VAL A 154 -12.61 15.23 -4.14
CA VAL A 154 -13.74 14.36 -4.45
C VAL A 154 -14.96 14.79 -3.66
N GLN A 155 -16.07 14.93 -4.38
CA GLN A 155 -17.39 15.15 -3.82
C GLN A 155 -18.20 13.85 -3.86
N VAL A 156 -18.91 13.55 -2.76
CA VAL A 156 -19.89 12.46 -2.70
C VAL A 156 -21.23 12.99 -2.26
N ASN A 157 -22.27 12.66 -3.04
CA ASN A 157 -23.63 13.09 -2.80
C ASN A 157 -24.47 11.91 -2.33
N THR A 158 -25.27 12.11 -1.28
CA THR A 158 -26.12 11.05 -0.71
C THR A 158 -27.57 11.51 -0.51
N LYS A 159 -28.47 10.51 -0.41
CA LYS A 159 -29.89 10.71 -0.04
C LYS A 159 -30.04 10.85 1.48
N ASN A 160 -31.25 11.20 1.92
CA ASN A 160 -31.61 11.34 3.35
C ASN A 160 -31.29 10.09 4.19
N ASN A 161 -31.35 8.89 3.59
CA ASN A 161 -31.03 7.62 4.25
C ASN A 161 -29.54 7.23 4.15
N GLY A 162 -28.68 8.14 3.70
CA GLY A 162 -27.25 7.92 3.51
C GLY A 162 -26.88 7.21 2.20
N LYS A 163 -27.85 6.79 1.37
CA LYS A 163 -27.54 6.10 0.10
C LYS A 163 -26.74 7.00 -0.83
N ILE A 164 -25.56 6.53 -1.25
CA ILE A 164 -24.70 7.21 -2.22
C ILE A 164 -25.45 7.31 -3.55
N ILE A 165 -25.50 8.53 -4.10
CA ILE A 165 -26.09 8.83 -5.41
C ILE A 165 -25.00 8.77 -6.46
N ASN A 166 -23.98 9.63 -6.32
CA ASN A 166 -22.87 9.77 -7.24
C ASN A 166 -21.62 10.28 -6.51
N LYS A 167 -20.48 10.06 -7.16
CA LYS A 167 -19.17 10.60 -6.82
C LYS A 167 -18.71 11.49 -7.97
N HIS A 168 -18.13 12.65 -7.65
CA HIS A 168 -17.58 13.59 -8.62
C HIS A 168 -16.15 13.96 -8.26
N ILE A 169 -15.26 14.01 -9.25
CA ILE A 169 -13.93 14.60 -9.06
C ILE A 169 -14.08 16.09 -9.37
N VAL A 170 -13.86 16.92 -8.35
CA VAL A 170 -14.05 18.37 -8.41
C VAL A 170 -12.75 19.17 -8.42
N GLY A 171 -11.60 18.51 -8.20
CA GLY A 171 -10.26 19.07 -8.36
C GLY A 171 -9.20 17.98 -8.54
N SER A 172 -8.09 18.28 -9.22
CA SER A 172 -6.93 17.39 -9.36
C SER A 172 -5.69 18.18 -9.81
N GLY A 173 -4.51 17.83 -9.29
CA GLY A 173 -3.22 18.38 -9.73
C GLY A 173 -2.56 19.27 -8.65
N THR A 174 -1.79 20.28 -9.08
CA THR A 174 -1.25 21.34 -8.18
C THR A 174 -2.29 22.40 -7.80
N ALA A 175 -3.56 22.11 -8.08
CA ALA A 175 -4.67 22.98 -7.74
C ALA A 175 -4.92 22.82 -6.25
N ASN A 176 -4.43 23.77 -5.45
CA ASN A 176 -4.84 23.91 -4.06
C ASN A 176 -6.37 23.89 -3.99
N CYS A 177 -6.95 23.46 -2.87
CA CYS A 177 -8.38 23.58 -2.59
C CYS A 177 -8.98 24.98 -2.93
N CYS A 178 -8.18 26.04 -2.94
CA CYS A 178 -8.57 27.39 -3.35
C CYS A 178 -8.99 27.55 -4.82
N ASP A 179 -8.55 26.68 -5.73
CA ASP A 179 -8.85 26.75 -7.17
C ASP A 179 -10.04 25.87 -7.57
N VAL A 180 -10.71 25.25 -6.58
CA VAL A 180 -11.88 24.42 -6.83
C VAL A 180 -13.07 25.28 -7.22
N ASP A 181 -13.66 24.93 -8.35
CA ASP A 181 -14.89 25.53 -8.83
C ASP A 181 -16.08 25.19 -7.91
N VAL A 182 -16.41 26.14 -7.04
CA VAL A 182 -17.58 26.07 -6.13
C VAL A 182 -18.88 25.93 -6.92
N GLU A 183 -18.99 26.57 -8.09
CA GLU A 183 -20.17 26.45 -8.94
C GLU A 183 -20.36 25.00 -9.38
N ARG A 184 -19.27 24.31 -9.77
CA ARG A 184 -19.30 22.89 -10.10
C ARG A 184 -19.78 22.01 -8.95
N ILE A 185 -19.33 22.27 -7.72
CA ILE A 185 -19.77 21.53 -6.53
C ILE A 185 -21.30 21.67 -6.34
N LEU A 186 -21.82 22.89 -6.46
CA LEU A 186 -23.24 23.19 -6.31
C LEU A 186 -24.06 22.56 -7.44
N GLN A 187 -23.61 22.68 -8.69
CA GLN A 187 -24.26 22.08 -9.85
C GLN A 187 -24.37 20.56 -9.69
N ASN A 188 -23.31 19.88 -9.25
CA ASN A 188 -23.32 18.45 -8.97
C ASN A 188 -24.35 18.10 -7.90
N ALA A 189 -24.36 18.84 -6.78
CA ALA A 189 -25.29 18.60 -5.67
C ALA A 189 -26.76 18.76 -6.09
N MET A 190 -27.06 19.80 -6.87
CA MET A 190 -28.40 20.07 -7.40
C MET A 190 -28.82 19.04 -8.44
N ARG A 191 -27.94 18.69 -9.38
CA ARG A 191 -28.20 17.70 -10.43
C ARG A 191 -28.51 16.33 -9.85
N ASP A 192 -27.77 15.93 -8.81
CA ASP A 192 -27.98 14.67 -8.11
C ASP A 192 -29.20 14.68 -7.19
N LYS A 193 -29.83 15.84 -6.97
CA LYS A 193 -30.92 16.04 -6.01
C LYS A 193 -30.51 15.52 -4.62
N SER A 194 -29.32 15.93 -4.21
CA SER A 194 -28.66 15.47 -2.99
C SER A 194 -29.44 15.90 -1.76
N ALA A 195 -29.38 15.09 -0.70
CA ALA A 195 -29.75 15.51 0.64
C ALA A 195 -28.52 15.97 1.42
N TYR A 196 -27.44 15.20 1.31
CA TYR A 196 -26.16 15.47 1.95
C TYR A 196 -25.04 15.49 0.93
N VAL A 197 -24.09 16.39 1.16
CA VAL A 197 -22.89 16.53 0.35
C VAL A 197 -21.68 16.39 1.28
N PHE A 198 -20.75 15.54 0.88
CA PHE A 198 -19.45 15.37 1.51
C PHE A 198 -18.38 15.77 0.51
N LEU A 199 -17.31 16.39 1.00
CA LEU A 199 -16.13 16.70 0.22
C LEU A 199 -14.92 16.04 0.89
N ALA A 200 -13.93 15.65 0.11
CA ALA A 200 -12.65 15.22 0.64
C ALA A 200 -11.50 15.54 -0.32
N HIS A 201 -10.30 15.69 0.23
CA HIS A 201 -9.07 15.74 -0.56
C HIS A 201 -7.93 14.99 0.14
N ASN A 202 -6.94 14.53 -0.62
CA ASN A 202 -5.72 13.93 -0.07
C ASN A 202 -4.60 14.94 0.10
N HIS A 203 -3.81 14.76 1.14
CA HIS A 203 -2.46 15.30 1.28
C HIS A 203 -1.44 14.20 0.96
N PRO A 204 -0.82 14.20 -0.24
CA PRO A 204 0.21 13.21 -0.59
C PRO A 204 1.39 13.20 0.38
N ASP A 205 1.71 14.35 1.00
CA ASP A 205 2.82 14.53 1.92
C ASP A 205 2.60 13.89 3.31
N GLY A 206 1.39 13.38 3.58
CA GLY A 206 1.17 12.45 4.69
C GLY A 206 0.61 13.04 5.99
N GLU A 207 0.31 14.34 6.06
CA GLU A 207 -0.31 14.95 7.25
C GLU A 207 -1.81 15.20 7.06
N ALA A 208 -2.66 14.58 7.89
CA ALA A 208 -4.11 14.76 7.88
C ALA A 208 -4.58 16.04 8.59
N TYR A 209 -3.77 17.11 8.60
CA TYR A 209 -4.13 18.40 9.22
C TYR A 209 -4.60 19.40 8.18
N ALA A 210 -5.65 20.15 8.51
CA ALA A 210 -6.17 21.21 7.65
C ALA A 210 -5.25 22.43 7.62
N SER A 211 -4.88 22.87 6.42
CA SER A 211 -4.21 24.15 6.24
C SER A 211 -5.19 25.31 6.49
N ALA A 212 -4.66 26.52 6.67
CA ALA A 212 -5.48 27.72 6.77
C ALA A 212 -6.36 27.94 5.52
N ASN A 213 -5.85 27.55 4.35
CA ASN A 213 -6.57 27.64 3.09
C ASN A 213 -7.75 26.66 3.04
N ASP A 214 -7.57 25.43 3.53
CA ASP A 214 -8.63 24.43 3.59
C ASP A 214 -9.75 24.85 4.53
N ILE A 215 -9.38 25.43 5.68
CA ILE A 215 -10.34 25.96 6.66
C ILE A 215 -11.14 27.12 6.06
N ASP A 216 -10.47 28.09 5.41
CA ASP A 216 -11.15 29.24 4.80
C ASP A 216 -12.06 28.82 3.63
N PHE A 217 -11.59 27.91 2.76
CA PHE A 217 -12.40 27.35 1.69
C PHE A 217 -13.64 26.63 2.25
N THR A 218 -13.44 25.73 3.22
CA THR A 218 -14.53 24.98 3.86
C THR A 218 -15.54 25.92 4.52
N PHE A 219 -15.08 26.99 5.16
CA PHE A 219 -15.91 28.01 5.77
C PHE A 219 -16.79 28.71 4.72
N ARG A 220 -16.19 29.18 3.62
CA ARG A 220 -16.92 29.87 2.53
C ARG A 220 -17.94 28.94 1.88
N LEU A 221 -17.53 27.72 1.55
CA LEU A 221 -18.40 26.71 0.94
C LEU A 221 -19.58 26.38 1.86
N LYS A 222 -19.32 26.16 3.15
CA LYS A 222 -20.36 25.91 4.15
C LYS A 222 -21.39 27.04 4.19
N ARG A 223 -20.96 28.31 4.22
CA ARG A 223 -21.88 29.45 4.26
C ARG A 223 -22.79 29.54 3.04
N ILE A 224 -22.26 29.24 1.86
CA ILE A 224 -23.04 29.21 0.62
C ILE A 224 -24.06 28.08 0.67
N MET A 225 -23.64 26.88 1.07
CA MET A 225 -24.47 25.69 1.10
C MET A 225 -25.51 25.70 2.23
N ASP A 226 -25.28 26.43 3.32
CA ASP A 226 -26.26 26.61 4.41
C ASP A 226 -27.55 27.33 3.92
N SER A 227 -27.51 28.01 2.77
CA SER A 227 -28.68 28.64 2.12
C SER A 227 -29.38 27.73 1.11
N MET A 228 -28.88 26.51 0.89
CA MET A 228 -29.40 25.55 -0.09
C MET A 228 -30.31 24.52 0.58
N THR A 229 -31.04 23.73 -0.22
CA THR A 229 -31.94 22.67 0.28
C THR A 229 -31.22 21.39 0.71
N PHE A 230 -29.92 21.28 0.44
CA PHE A 230 -29.08 20.15 0.81
C PHE A 230 -28.03 20.58 1.83
N LYS A 231 -27.61 19.66 2.69
CA LYS A 231 -26.67 19.95 3.78
C LYS A 231 -25.25 19.56 3.40
N PHE A 232 -24.33 20.50 3.52
CA PHE A 232 -22.90 20.20 3.52
C PHE A 232 -22.51 19.59 4.87
N VAL A 233 -22.07 18.34 4.88
CA VAL A 233 -21.81 17.59 6.11
C VAL A 233 -20.40 17.83 6.61
N ASP A 234 -19.41 17.62 5.75
CA ASP A 234 -18.02 17.85 6.07
C ASP A 234 -17.13 17.96 4.83
N HIS A 235 -15.93 18.49 5.08
CA HIS A 235 -14.76 18.40 4.24
C HIS A 235 -13.72 17.53 4.96
N ILE A 236 -13.34 16.39 4.37
CA ILE A 236 -12.46 15.40 5.00
C ILE A 236 -11.08 15.42 4.33
N ILE A 237 -10.04 15.54 5.13
CA ILE A 237 -8.65 15.43 4.66
C ILE A 237 -8.22 13.98 4.81
N VAL A 238 -7.60 13.41 3.77
CA VAL A 238 -7.07 12.05 3.77
C VAL A 238 -5.55 12.11 3.67
N ALA A 239 -4.85 11.39 4.54
CA ALA A 239 -3.40 11.24 4.45
C ALA A 239 -3.02 9.79 4.75
N GLY A 240 -2.71 9.04 3.69
CA GLY A 240 -2.55 7.59 3.77
C GLY A 240 -3.80 6.91 4.34
N GLU A 241 -3.65 6.20 5.46
CA GLU A 241 -4.76 5.52 6.15
C GLU A 241 -5.48 6.39 7.20
N GLN A 242 -5.07 7.64 7.36
CA GLN A 242 -5.69 8.59 8.29
C GLN A 242 -6.65 9.51 7.54
N ALA A 243 -7.70 9.94 8.24
CA ALA A 243 -8.60 10.96 7.73
C ALA A 243 -9.17 11.82 8.85
N GLU A 244 -9.22 13.13 8.63
CA GLU A 244 -9.74 14.09 9.61
C GLU A 244 -10.83 14.98 8.98
N PRO A 245 -12.00 15.11 9.64
CA PRO A 245 -13.00 16.09 9.24
C PRO A 245 -12.51 17.51 9.55
N ILE A 246 -12.93 18.50 8.78
CA ILE A 246 -12.64 19.91 9.09
C ILE A 246 -13.76 20.50 9.95
N ILE A 247 -15.03 20.32 9.57
CA ILE A 247 -16.17 21.02 10.18
C ILE A 247 -16.39 20.58 11.63
N HIS A 248 -16.11 19.31 11.95
CA HIS A 248 -16.28 18.75 13.30
C HIS A 248 -15.04 18.94 14.20
N THR A 249 -14.12 19.85 13.86
CA THR A 249 -12.97 20.18 14.71
C THR A 249 -13.21 21.42 15.55
N GLU A 250 -12.61 21.47 16.74
CA GLU A 250 -12.63 22.67 17.60
C GLU A 250 -12.04 23.90 16.90
N LEU A 251 -11.04 23.68 16.04
CA LEU A 251 -10.38 24.74 15.28
C LEU A 251 -11.35 25.43 14.33
N PHE A 252 -12.13 24.66 13.57
CA PHE A 252 -13.14 25.20 12.67
C PHE A 252 -14.23 25.94 13.44
N GLU A 253 -14.69 25.40 14.57
CA GLU A 253 -15.70 26.08 15.39
C GLU A 253 -15.23 27.45 15.90
N LYS A 254 -13.96 27.57 16.34
CA LYS A 254 -13.38 28.84 16.79
C LYS A 254 -13.30 29.83 15.63
N TYR A 255 -12.72 29.42 14.50
CA TYR A 255 -12.62 30.25 13.29
C TYR A 255 -13.99 30.72 12.79
N PHE A 256 -14.99 29.83 12.82
CA PHE A 256 -16.35 30.13 12.38
C PHE A 256 -17.06 31.15 13.29
N LYS A 257 -16.78 31.14 14.60
CA LYS A 257 -17.31 32.12 15.57
C LYS A 257 -16.68 33.50 15.39
N GLU A 258 -15.36 33.58 15.21
CA GLU A 258 -14.62 34.84 15.05
C GLU A 258 -15.02 35.61 13.77
N LYS A 259 -15.40 34.90 12.69
CA LYS A 259 -15.84 35.51 11.43
C LYS A 259 -17.34 35.84 11.39
N LYS A 260 -18.09 35.48 12.43
CA LYS A 260 -19.52 35.82 12.60
C LYS A 260 -19.73 37.14 13.37
N SER A 261 -18.76 37.57 14.18
CA SER A 261 -18.72 38.87 14.84
C SER A 261 -18.21 39.96 13.92
#